data_AF-A0A7C5DWR5-F1
#
_entry.id   AF-A0A7C5DWR5-F1
#
_cell.length_a   1.000
_cell.length_b   1.000
_cell.length_c   1.000
_cell.angle_alpha   90.00
_cell.angle_beta   90.00
_cell.angle_gamma   90.00
#
_symmetry.space_group_name_H-M   'P 1'
#
loop_
_entity.id
_entity.type
_entity.pdbx_description
1 polymer ?
#
loop_
_entity_poly.entity_id
_entity_poly.type
_entity_poly.pdbx_seq_one_letter_code
_entity_poly.pdbx_strand_id
1 'polypeptide(L)'
;PVKVFKDAVVNGGAKALILSYMRGKCPEIGREPKTNPDVVNYLSIPNTLEDYNYRAFGFSISEKHFNFLKKLLGKNSVVVINAEVETKVMKGSIQVLEIDLTKKQNPYVLITAHLCHPSPGANDNASGSALALELAGIISKEKGFPPTKIALMPEFFGSTPYALEMKRESSMPFLTINLDMVGEDQKKTGSSLLLTETPPVLPKRYDFLLEYNLLKHMPRCDGIPIKRYYRLPYSAGSDHCPFTAMGVSSPFLGHLPDRYYHTDADSPDKVDCKELEWVGNSVLDSLLELISTNPKLDAYIKSKEVSEFVYYCENIRGKPGSRELFSSFLKAFEARKHGFDSLYSQNSFIHSRKKLIPNFEGSIGFDWYYALPEQLKKTLNLNVTSLAELITVSANIIGSRESTELLAEIYYGVPQKAVSEFIDFLVDNGYFMEGEF
;
A
#
# COMPACT_ATOMS: atom_id res chain seq x y z
N PRO A 1 0.15 -8.24 -19.12
CA PRO A 1 -0.49 -9.58 -19.18
C PRO A 1 -1.98 -9.53 -19.53
N VAL A 2 -2.80 -8.80 -18.76
CA VAL A 2 -4.27 -8.70 -18.97
C VAL A 2 -4.65 -8.34 -20.42
N LYS A 3 -4.07 -7.26 -20.96
CA LYS A 3 -4.32 -6.86 -22.37
C LYS A 3 -3.97 -7.97 -23.37
N VAL A 4 -2.81 -8.61 -23.19
CA VAL A 4 -2.36 -9.70 -24.06
C VAL A 4 -3.28 -10.91 -23.95
N PHE A 5 -3.78 -11.22 -22.75
CA PHE A 5 -4.77 -12.27 -22.55
C PHE A 5 -6.06 -11.98 -23.32
N LYS A 6 -6.61 -10.77 -23.21
CA LYS A 6 -7.80 -10.37 -23.97
C LYS A 6 -7.59 -10.47 -25.48
N ASP A 7 -6.47 -9.94 -25.98
CA ASP A 7 -6.22 -9.91 -27.43
C ASP A 7 -5.91 -11.30 -27.99
N ALA A 8 -5.03 -12.06 -27.34
CA ALA A 8 -4.55 -13.34 -27.88
C ALA A 8 -5.42 -14.54 -27.49
N VAL A 9 -5.90 -14.61 -26.24
CA VAL A 9 -6.68 -15.76 -25.73
C VAL A 9 -8.16 -15.58 -26.04
N VAL A 10 -8.75 -14.47 -25.58
CA VAL A 10 -10.20 -14.25 -25.70
C VAL A 10 -10.60 -14.02 -27.16
N ASN A 11 -9.97 -13.05 -27.82
CA ASN A 11 -10.30 -12.70 -29.20
C ASN A 11 -9.60 -13.61 -30.22
N GLY A 12 -8.36 -14.02 -29.92
CA GLY A 12 -7.50 -14.76 -30.85
C GLY A 12 -7.51 -16.28 -30.70
N GLY A 13 -8.15 -16.83 -29.65
CA GLY A 13 -8.23 -18.28 -29.42
C GLY A 13 -6.94 -18.96 -28.97
N ALA A 14 -5.89 -18.21 -28.63
CA ALA A 14 -4.63 -18.78 -28.15
C ALA A 14 -4.84 -19.57 -26.85
N LYS A 15 -4.14 -20.71 -26.72
CA LYS A 15 -4.17 -21.55 -25.51
C LYS A 15 -2.98 -21.35 -24.58
N ALA A 16 -1.92 -20.72 -25.07
CA ALA A 16 -0.70 -20.47 -24.31
C ALA A 16 -0.19 -19.06 -24.57
N LEU A 17 0.34 -18.42 -23.53
CA LEU A 17 1.04 -17.14 -23.60
C LEU A 17 2.51 -17.32 -23.20
N ILE A 18 3.42 -16.78 -24.00
CA ILE A 18 4.84 -16.67 -23.64
C ILE A 18 5.15 -15.18 -23.47
N LEU A 19 5.47 -14.77 -22.25
CA LEU A 19 5.53 -13.36 -21.87
C LEU A 19 6.94 -12.96 -21.41
N SER A 20 7.45 -11.85 -21.94
CA SER A 20 8.54 -11.08 -21.34
C SER A 20 7.99 -9.68 -21.07
N TYR A 21 7.76 -9.35 -19.80
CA TYR A 21 7.22 -8.04 -19.43
C TYR A 21 7.69 -7.63 -18.04
N MET A 22 8.42 -6.52 -17.96
CA MET A 22 8.87 -5.91 -16.72
C MET A 22 7.96 -4.73 -16.35
N ARG A 23 7.25 -4.87 -15.22
CA ARG A 23 6.43 -3.81 -14.60
C ARG A 23 7.33 -2.76 -13.96
N GLY A 24 6.91 -1.49 -14.03
CA GLY A 24 7.57 -0.38 -13.32
C GLY A 24 9.05 -0.22 -13.69
N LYS A 25 9.38 -0.12 -14.97
CA LYS A 25 10.77 0.07 -15.44
C LYS A 25 11.36 1.36 -14.85
N CYS A 26 12.61 1.30 -14.40
CA CYS A 26 13.35 2.43 -13.85
C CYS A 26 14.83 2.31 -14.28
N PRO A 27 15.22 2.93 -15.40
CA PRO A 27 16.59 2.91 -15.92
C PRO A 27 17.65 3.35 -14.89
N GLU A 28 17.30 4.28 -14.00
CA GLU A 28 18.17 4.91 -13.01
C GLU A 28 18.73 3.91 -12.00
N ILE A 29 17.94 2.90 -11.64
CA ILE A 29 18.39 1.79 -10.80
C ILE A 29 18.76 0.56 -11.64
N GLY A 30 18.78 0.66 -12.97
CA GLY A 30 19.05 -0.46 -13.86
C GLY A 30 17.90 -1.47 -13.92
N ARG A 31 16.65 -1.08 -13.65
CA ARG A 31 15.45 -1.92 -13.81
C ARG A 31 14.89 -1.80 -15.22
N GLU A 32 15.53 -2.46 -16.17
CA GLU A 32 15.02 -2.62 -17.53
C GLU A 32 15.33 -4.01 -18.08
N PRO A 33 14.54 -4.51 -19.05
CA PRO A 33 14.84 -5.78 -19.72
C PRO A 33 16.24 -5.82 -20.36
N LYS A 34 16.72 -4.68 -20.86
CA LYS A 34 18.03 -4.57 -21.53
C LYS A 34 19.21 -4.69 -20.56
N THR A 35 19.04 -4.24 -19.32
CA THR A 35 20.07 -4.26 -18.27
C THR A 35 20.03 -5.56 -17.46
N ASN A 36 18.89 -6.25 -17.44
CA ASN A 36 18.72 -7.56 -16.81
C ASN A 36 18.13 -8.55 -17.84
N PRO A 37 18.89 -8.94 -18.86
CA PRO A 37 18.34 -9.75 -19.95
C PRO A 37 18.04 -11.19 -19.55
N ASP A 38 18.63 -11.68 -18.47
CA ASP A 38 18.52 -13.06 -18.00
C ASP A 38 17.44 -13.25 -16.92
N VAL A 39 16.92 -12.17 -16.29
CA VAL A 39 15.89 -12.30 -15.25
C VAL A 39 14.52 -12.63 -15.85
N VAL A 40 13.77 -13.46 -15.14
CA VAL A 40 12.39 -13.84 -15.44
C VAL A 40 11.45 -13.06 -14.52
N ASN A 41 10.42 -12.44 -15.10
CA ASN A 41 9.49 -11.62 -14.33
C ASN A 41 8.41 -12.51 -13.67
N TYR A 42 8.07 -12.24 -12.42
CA TYR A 42 6.89 -12.81 -11.79
C TYR A 42 5.64 -12.16 -12.39
N LEU A 43 4.85 -12.95 -13.11
CA LEU A 43 3.68 -12.49 -13.85
C LEU A 43 2.49 -13.41 -13.60
N SER A 44 1.31 -12.82 -13.55
CA SER A 44 0.03 -13.50 -13.56
C SER A 44 -0.75 -13.21 -14.85
N ILE A 45 -1.57 -14.17 -15.26
CA ILE A 45 -2.68 -13.96 -16.20
C ILE A 45 -3.98 -13.75 -15.40
N PRO A 46 -5.03 -13.16 -15.99
CA PRO A 46 -6.34 -13.07 -15.36
C PRO A 46 -6.80 -14.43 -14.79
N ASN A 47 -7.39 -14.40 -13.59
CA ASN A 47 -7.64 -15.58 -12.76
C ASN A 47 -9.08 -15.64 -12.22
N THR A 48 -10.04 -15.00 -12.89
CA THR A 48 -11.45 -15.12 -12.53
C THR A 48 -12.02 -16.47 -12.97
N LEU A 49 -13.21 -16.84 -12.45
CA LEU A 49 -13.94 -18.03 -12.92
C LEU A 49 -14.26 -17.97 -14.41
N GLU A 50 -14.53 -16.78 -14.95
CA GLU A 50 -14.77 -16.58 -16.38
C GLU A 50 -13.49 -16.82 -17.19
N ASP A 51 -12.36 -16.25 -16.76
CA ASP A 51 -11.06 -16.42 -17.41
C ASP A 51 -10.63 -17.89 -17.46
N TYR A 52 -10.98 -18.66 -16.43
CA TYR A 52 -10.65 -20.08 -16.37
C TYR A 52 -11.33 -20.91 -17.49
N ASN A 53 -12.47 -20.47 -18.03
CA ASN A 53 -13.17 -21.17 -19.11
C ASN A 53 -12.34 -21.25 -20.41
N TYR A 54 -11.39 -20.33 -20.61
CA TYR A 54 -10.51 -20.35 -21.77
C TYR A 54 -9.46 -21.47 -21.69
N ARG A 55 -9.20 -21.99 -20.47
CA ARG A 55 -8.16 -22.98 -20.16
C ARG A 55 -6.78 -22.59 -20.72
N ALA A 56 -6.50 -21.29 -20.70
CA ALA A 56 -5.22 -20.77 -21.14
C ALA A 56 -4.18 -20.87 -20.02
N PHE A 57 -2.92 -21.06 -20.39
CA PHE A 57 -1.79 -21.06 -19.49
C PHE A 57 -0.69 -20.13 -20.01
N GLY A 58 0.32 -19.84 -19.19
CA GLY A 58 1.40 -18.97 -19.61
C GLY A 58 2.75 -19.29 -18.98
N PHE A 59 3.80 -18.94 -19.72
CA PHE A 59 5.18 -18.97 -19.26
C PHE A 59 5.74 -17.55 -19.24
N SER A 60 6.33 -17.16 -18.12
CA SER A 60 7.20 -15.99 -18.08
C SER A 60 8.59 -16.43 -18.51
N ILE A 61 9.22 -15.65 -19.39
CA ILE A 61 10.58 -15.91 -19.86
C ILE A 61 11.43 -14.64 -19.79
N SER A 62 12.74 -14.83 -19.79
CA SER A 62 13.68 -13.72 -19.81
C SER A 62 13.67 -12.99 -21.15
N GLU A 63 14.11 -11.73 -21.15
CA GLU A 63 14.19 -10.91 -22.36
C GLU A 63 15.12 -11.55 -23.41
N LYS A 64 16.19 -12.21 -22.96
CA LYS A 64 17.10 -12.98 -23.81
C LYS A 64 16.39 -14.14 -24.51
N HIS A 65 15.62 -14.94 -23.78
CA HIS A 65 14.85 -16.05 -24.37
C HIS A 65 13.75 -15.52 -25.29
N PHE A 66 13.10 -14.42 -24.94
CA PHE A 66 12.10 -13.79 -25.78
C PHE A 66 12.69 -13.34 -27.12
N ASN A 67 13.84 -12.66 -27.08
CA ASN A 67 14.54 -12.23 -28.30
C ASN A 67 15.06 -13.40 -29.13
N PHE A 68 15.43 -14.51 -28.51
CA PHE A 68 15.77 -15.75 -29.21
C PHE A 68 14.55 -16.30 -29.97
N LEU A 69 13.40 -16.47 -29.31
CA LEU A 69 12.17 -16.94 -29.95
C LEU A 69 11.70 -16.00 -31.06
N LYS A 70 11.77 -14.68 -30.84
CA LYS A 70 11.44 -13.66 -31.84
C LYS A 70 12.33 -13.77 -33.09
N LYS A 71 13.64 -14.03 -32.93
CA LYS A 71 14.56 -14.26 -34.06
C LYS A 71 14.23 -15.54 -34.82
N LEU A 72 13.81 -16.61 -34.13
CA LEU A 72 13.38 -17.86 -34.79
C LEU A 72 12.11 -17.66 -35.63
N LEU A 73 11.11 -16.95 -35.09
CA LEU A 73 9.87 -16.62 -35.81
C LEU A 73 10.13 -15.72 -37.03
N GLY A 74 11.14 -14.85 -36.98
CA GLY A 74 11.52 -14.03 -38.13
C GLY A 74 12.16 -14.82 -39.29
N LYS A 75 12.67 -16.02 -39.01
CA LYS A 75 13.34 -16.90 -40.00
C LYS A 75 12.48 -18.05 -40.48
N ASN A 76 11.46 -18.42 -39.71
CA ASN A 76 10.62 -19.59 -39.98
C ASN A 76 9.16 -19.14 -39.99
N SER A 77 8.38 -19.65 -40.94
CA SER A 77 6.93 -19.41 -40.96
C SER A 77 6.20 -20.03 -39.77
N VAL A 78 6.78 -21.09 -39.17
CA VAL A 78 6.24 -21.80 -38.01
C VAL A 78 7.38 -22.17 -37.06
N VAL A 79 7.18 -21.96 -35.76
CA VAL A 79 8.05 -22.45 -34.68
C VAL A 79 7.21 -23.36 -33.80
N VAL A 80 7.66 -24.59 -33.59
CA VAL A 80 6.98 -25.59 -32.76
C VAL A 80 7.67 -25.66 -31.40
N ILE A 81 6.90 -25.58 -30.33
CA ILE A 81 7.37 -25.67 -28.94
C ILE A 81 6.57 -26.78 -28.27
N ASN A 82 7.24 -27.63 -27.50
CA ASN A 82 6.58 -28.55 -26.59
C ASN A 82 6.46 -27.89 -25.21
N ALA A 83 5.28 -27.95 -24.61
CA ALA A 83 5.02 -27.37 -23.29
C ALA A 83 4.12 -28.31 -22.49
N GLU A 84 4.46 -28.46 -21.21
CA GLU A 84 3.71 -29.27 -20.26
C GLU A 84 3.34 -28.40 -19.06
N VAL A 85 2.06 -28.40 -18.69
CA VAL A 85 1.53 -27.66 -17.55
C VAL A 85 0.52 -28.54 -16.84
N GLU A 86 0.85 -28.95 -15.62
CA GLU A 86 -0.06 -29.66 -14.75
C GLU A 86 -0.59 -28.70 -13.68
N THR A 87 -1.88 -28.38 -13.74
CA THR A 87 -2.52 -27.48 -12.77
C THR A 87 -3.86 -28.07 -12.33
N LYS A 88 -4.20 -27.84 -11.06
CA LYS A 88 -5.49 -28.20 -10.49
C LYS A 88 -6.12 -26.97 -9.85
N VAL A 89 -7.23 -26.52 -10.42
CA VAL A 89 -8.05 -25.46 -9.84
C VAL A 89 -9.21 -26.10 -9.10
N MET A 90 -9.39 -25.71 -7.84
CA MET A 90 -10.44 -26.23 -6.97
C MET A 90 -10.99 -25.13 -6.08
N LYS A 91 -12.20 -25.36 -5.55
CA LYS A 91 -12.71 -24.57 -4.44
C LYS A 91 -11.90 -24.92 -3.18
N GLY A 92 -11.52 -23.91 -2.43
CA GLY A 92 -10.75 -24.06 -1.18
C GLY A 92 -10.97 -22.87 -0.25
N SER A 93 -10.20 -22.82 0.82
CA SER A 93 -10.17 -21.72 1.79
C SER A 93 -8.82 -21.00 1.75
N ILE A 94 -8.84 -19.68 1.88
CA ILE A 94 -7.64 -18.89 2.15
C ILE A 94 -7.37 -18.93 3.66
N GLN A 95 -6.10 -19.07 4.04
CA GLN A 95 -5.69 -19.08 5.44
C GLN A 95 -5.02 -17.75 5.79
N VAL A 96 -5.42 -17.19 6.93
CA VAL A 96 -4.70 -16.13 7.63
C VAL A 96 -4.03 -16.77 8.84
N LEU A 97 -2.72 -16.60 8.97
CA LEU A 97 -1.95 -17.12 10.09
C LEU A 97 -1.81 -16.03 11.15
N GLU A 98 -2.31 -16.28 12.35
CA GLU A 98 -2.27 -15.32 13.45
C GLU A 98 -1.34 -15.77 14.57
N ILE A 99 -0.60 -14.80 15.12
CA ILE A 99 0.07 -14.93 16.41
C ILE A 99 -0.57 -13.90 17.34
N ASP A 100 -1.43 -14.36 18.24
CA ASP A 100 -2.11 -13.51 19.22
C ASP A 100 -1.29 -13.39 20.52
N LEU A 101 -0.62 -12.25 20.70
CA LEU A 101 0.13 -11.90 21.92
C LEU A 101 -0.64 -10.89 22.78
N THR A 102 -1.93 -10.64 22.49
CA THR A 102 -2.76 -9.64 23.19
C THR A 102 -3.10 -10.08 24.61
N LYS A 103 -3.09 -11.39 24.88
CA LYS A 103 -3.60 -11.99 26.13
C LYS A 103 -5.06 -11.60 26.40
N LYS A 104 -5.88 -11.50 25.34
CA LYS A 104 -7.30 -11.10 25.38
C LYS A 104 -7.54 -9.65 25.84
N GLN A 105 -6.55 -8.78 25.68
CA GLN A 105 -6.66 -7.37 26.05
C GLN A 105 -6.94 -6.51 24.82
N ASN A 106 -7.79 -5.50 25.02
CA ASN A 106 -8.04 -4.40 24.09
C ASN A 106 -7.71 -3.08 24.80
N PRO A 107 -7.32 -2.03 24.07
CA PRO A 107 -7.04 -1.99 22.64
C PRO A 107 -5.70 -2.66 22.29
N TYR A 108 -5.50 -3.07 21.03
CA TYR A 108 -4.29 -3.76 20.57
C TYR A 108 -3.76 -3.25 19.22
N VAL A 109 -2.48 -3.51 18.96
CA VAL A 109 -1.80 -3.24 17.68
C VAL A 109 -1.80 -4.49 16.82
N LEU A 110 -2.03 -4.35 15.51
CA LEU A 110 -1.86 -5.42 14.54
C LEU A 110 -0.63 -5.16 13.66
N ILE A 111 0.29 -6.11 13.58
CA ILE A 111 1.36 -6.09 12.59
C ILE A 111 0.96 -7.03 11.45
N THR A 112 1.01 -6.53 10.22
CA THR A 112 0.65 -7.29 9.02
C THR A 112 1.86 -7.47 8.12
N ALA A 113 1.95 -8.63 7.48
CA ALA A 113 2.86 -8.89 6.37
C ALA A 113 2.21 -9.95 5.47
N HIS A 114 2.49 -9.91 4.17
CA HIS A 114 1.92 -10.90 3.27
C HIS A 114 2.84 -12.10 3.05
N LEU A 115 2.23 -13.27 2.84
CA LEU A 115 2.87 -14.58 2.70
C LEU A 115 2.25 -15.34 1.52
N CYS A 116 2.18 -14.71 0.34
CA CYS A 116 1.63 -15.33 -0.88
C CYS A 116 2.59 -15.41 -2.07
N HIS A 117 3.66 -14.64 -2.08
CA HIS A 117 4.57 -14.62 -3.22
C HIS A 117 5.40 -15.90 -3.32
N PRO A 118 5.58 -16.44 -4.54
CA PRO A 118 6.34 -17.66 -4.75
C PRO A 118 7.84 -17.42 -4.61
N SER A 119 8.60 -18.52 -4.47
CA SER A 119 10.06 -18.49 -4.48
C SER A 119 10.62 -17.82 -5.76
N PRO A 120 11.68 -17.01 -5.65
CA PRO A 120 12.43 -16.75 -4.41
C PRO A 120 11.77 -15.73 -3.47
N GLY A 121 11.08 -14.69 -3.98
CA GLY A 121 10.22 -13.77 -3.19
C GLY A 121 10.85 -13.27 -1.89
N ALA A 122 12.17 -13.09 -1.89
CA ALA A 122 12.96 -12.97 -0.66
C ALA A 122 12.65 -11.66 0.06
N ASN A 123 12.51 -10.58 -0.69
CA ASN A 123 12.09 -9.32 -0.14
C ASN A 123 10.61 -9.03 -0.37
N ASP A 124 9.99 -9.46 -1.47
CA ASP A 124 8.55 -9.39 -1.67
C ASP A 124 7.90 -10.79 -1.57
N ASN A 125 7.49 -11.24 -0.38
CA ASN A 125 7.56 -10.56 0.92
C ASN A 125 8.04 -11.45 2.09
N ALA A 126 9.00 -12.34 1.81
CA ALA A 126 9.60 -13.14 2.89
C ALA A 126 10.32 -12.26 3.94
N SER A 127 10.84 -11.08 3.57
CA SER A 127 11.51 -10.16 4.50
C SER A 127 10.53 -9.57 5.53
N GLY A 128 9.34 -9.11 5.11
CA GLY A 128 8.29 -8.61 6.00
C GLY A 128 7.74 -9.71 6.90
N SER A 129 7.45 -10.88 6.32
CA SER A 129 6.99 -12.04 7.08
C SER A 129 8.03 -12.53 8.10
N ALA A 130 9.30 -12.62 7.73
CA ALA A 130 10.38 -13.03 8.63
C ALA A 130 10.58 -12.02 9.77
N LEU A 131 10.58 -10.72 9.45
CA LEU A 131 10.70 -9.68 10.49
C LEU A 131 9.51 -9.72 11.45
N ALA A 132 8.28 -9.88 10.96
CA ALA A 132 7.09 -10.00 11.81
C ALA A 132 7.18 -11.18 12.79
N LEU A 133 7.75 -12.31 12.37
CA LEU A 133 7.98 -13.48 13.24
C LEU A 133 9.05 -13.20 14.31
N GLU A 134 10.16 -12.55 13.94
CA GLU A 134 11.20 -12.16 14.91
C GLU A 134 10.67 -11.15 15.95
N LEU A 135 9.87 -10.17 15.50
CA LEU A 135 9.19 -9.22 16.38
C LEU A 135 8.26 -9.95 17.37
N ALA A 136 7.46 -10.91 16.91
CA ALA A 136 6.64 -11.73 17.80
C ALA A 136 7.49 -12.51 18.82
N GLY A 137 8.63 -13.05 18.39
CA GLY A 137 9.58 -13.76 19.25
C GLY A 137 10.07 -12.89 20.41
N ILE A 138 10.41 -11.63 20.13
CA ILE A 138 10.85 -10.64 21.12
C ILE A 138 9.70 -10.21 22.03
N ILE A 139 8.58 -9.79 21.45
CA ILE A 139 7.38 -9.32 22.18
C ILE A 139 6.85 -10.39 23.14
N SER A 140 6.93 -11.67 22.77
CA SER A 140 6.46 -12.79 23.61
C SER A 140 7.28 -13.00 24.89
N LYS A 141 8.56 -12.60 24.88
CA LYS A 141 9.52 -12.84 25.98
C LYS A 141 9.71 -11.62 26.86
N GLU A 142 9.59 -10.43 26.26
CA GLU A 142 9.82 -9.17 26.94
C GLU A 142 8.54 -8.56 27.52
N LYS A 143 8.70 -7.54 28.36
CA LYS A 143 7.59 -6.83 29.02
C LYS A 143 7.56 -5.39 28.55
N GLY A 144 6.40 -4.75 28.66
CA GLY A 144 6.23 -3.32 28.31
C GLY A 144 5.77 -3.08 26.88
N PHE A 145 5.51 -4.12 26.10
CA PHE A 145 4.81 -3.98 24.82
C PHE A 145 3.29 -3.86 25.03
N PRO A 146 2.58 -3.08 24.21
CA PRO A 146 1.12 -3.09 24.18
C PRO A 146 0.60 -4.47 23.75
N PRO A 147 -0.66 -4.81 24.04
CA PRO A 147 -1.32 -5.96 23.43
C PRO A 147 -1.10 -5.92 21.90
N THR A 148 -0.51 -6.99 21.35
CA THR A 148 -0.09 -7.03 19.94
C THR A 148 -0.52 -8.35 19.31
N LYS A 149 -0.95 -8.29 18.06
CA LYS A 149 -1.24 -9.44 17.21
C LYS A 149 -0.39 -9.34 15.94
N ILE A 150 0.09 -10.46 15.44
CA ILE A 150 0.67 -10.56 14.09
C ILE A 150 -0.30 -11.31 13.20
N ALA A 151 -0.49 -10.86 11.96
CA ALA A 151 -1.22 -11.60 10.96
C ALA A 151 -0.42 -11.70 9.66
N LEU A 152 -0.17 -12.94 9.22
CA LEU A 152 0.45 -13.26 7.93
C LEU A 152 -0.63 -13.77 6.97
N MET A 153 -0.76 -13.16 5.80
CA MET A 153 -1.91 -13.41 4.91
C MET A 153 -1.56 -13.30 3.43
N PRO A 154 -2.38 -13.82 2.52
CA PRO A 154 -2.25 -13.46 1.11
C PRO A 154 -2.62 -11.99 0.89
N GLU A 155 -1.76 -11.26 0.18
CA GLU A 155 -1.91 -9.83 -0.09
C GLU A 155 -3.28 -9.56 -0.76
N PHE A 156 -4.03 -8.61 -0.19
CA PHE A 156 -5.42 -8.24 -0.52
C PHE A 156 -6.47 -9.36 -0.38
N PHE A 157 -6.23 -10.54 -0.94
CA PHE A 157 -7.15 -11.68 -0.93
C PHE A 157 -7.38 -12.25 0.47
N GLY A 158 -6.40 -12.12 1.36
CA GLY A 158 -6.52 -12.45 2.78
C GLY A 158 -6.87 -11.25 3.65
N SER A 159 -6.18 -10.11 3.47
CA SER A 159 -6.37 -8.91 4.32
C SER A 159 -7.75 -8.28 4.20
N THR A 160 -8.32 -8.23 3.00
CA THR A 160 -9.65 -7.63 2.80
C THR A 160 -10.76 -8.39 3.54
N PRO A 161 -10.95 -9.72 3.32
CA PRO A 161 -11.96 -10.45 4.08
C PRO A 161 -11.66 -10.48 5.58
N TYR A 162 -10.39 -10.53 5.98
CA TYR A 162 -9.99 -10.52 7.38
C TYR A 162 -10.36 -9.20 8.08
N ALA A 163 -10.03 -8.05 7.48
CA ALA A 163 -10.43 -6.74 8.02
C ALA A 163 -11.97 -6.61 8.09
N LEU A 164 -12.68 -7.13 7.08
CA LEU A 164 -14.15 -7.10 7.07
C LEU A 164 -14.76 -7.95 8.20
N GLU A 165 -14.19 -9.12 8.47
CA GLU A 165 -14.57 -9.97 9.58
C GLU A 165 -14.34 -9.26 10.92
N MET A 166 -13.14 -8.71 11.13
CA MET A 166 -12.81 -7.97 12.34
C MET A 166 -13.74 -6.76 12.57
N LYS A 167 -14.10 -6.04 11.50
CA LYS A 167 -15.07 -4.94 11.57
C LYS A 167 -16.45 -5.43 12.01
N ARG A 168 -16.95 -6.54 11.43
CA ARG A 168 -18.23 -7.15 11.82
C ARG A 168 -18.24 -7.60 13.28
N GLU A 169 -17.11 -8.10 13.76
CA GLU A 169 -16.94 -8.54 15.15
C GLU A 169 -16.62 -7.40 16.13
N SER A 170 -16.53 -6.15 15.66
CA SER A 170 -16.09 -5.00 16.48
C SER A 170 -14.75 -5.24 17.17
N SER A 171 -13.85 -5.97 16.50
CA SER A 171 -12.54 -6.38 17.01
C SER A 171 -11.38 -5.67 16.31
N MET A 172 -11.63 -4.58 15.57
CA MET A 172 -10.58 -3.83 14.87
C MET A 172 -9.46 -3.35 15.81
N PRO A 173 -8.18 -3.41 15.38
CA PRO A 173 -7.08 -2.85 16.13
C PRO A 173 -7.15 -1.31 16.12
N PHE A 174 -6.49 -0.66 17.08
CA PHE A 174 -6.42 0.81 17.08
C PHE A 174 -5.31 1.35 16.15
N LEU A 175 -4.37 0.49 15.78
CA LEU A 175 -3.23 0.77 14.91
C LEU A 175 -2.87 -0.52 14.16
N THR A 176 -2.58 -0.40 12.86
CA THR A 176 -1.85 -1.43 12.15
C THR A 176 -0.46 -0.95 11.71
N ILE A 177 0.50 -1.85 11.59
CA ILE A 177 1.81 -1.57 11.00
C ILE A 177 2.04 -2.63 9.92
N ASN A 178 2.12 -2.21 8.66
CA ASN A 178 2.34 -3.12 7.55
C ASN A 178 3.83 -3.22 7.20
N LEU A 179 4.34 -4.44 7.17
CA LEU A 179 5.71 -4.78 6.80
C LEU A 179 5.70 -5.48 5.44
N ASP A 180 6.15 -4.78 4.42
CA ASP A 180 6.20 -5.30 3.05
C ASP A 180 7.48 -4.83 2.38
N MET A 181 8.33 -5.73 1.92
CA MET A 181 9.61 -5.36 1.30
C MET A 181 10.55 -4.60 2.24
N VAL A 182 10.72 -5.04 3.50
CA VAL A 182 11.46 -4.32 4.55
C VAL A 182 12.94 -4.70 4.68
N GLY A 183 13.49 -5.47 3.74
CA GLY A 183 14.83 -6.06 3.87
C GLY A 183 15.84 -5.70 2.79
N GLU A 184 15.53 -4.88 1.79
CA GLU A 184 16.41 -4.71 0.61
C GLU A 184 17.76 -4.07 0.92
N ASP A 185 18.83 -4.68 0.42
CA ASP A 185 20.14 -4.07 0.28
C ASP A 185 20.07 -2.94 -0.76
N GLN A 186 19.89 -1.72 -0.27
CA GLN A 186 19.78 -0.50 -1.08
C GLN A 186 20.92 -0.33 -2.09
N LYS A 187 22.13 -0.85 -1.83
CA LYS A 187 23.25 -0.76 -2.78
C LYS A 187 23.09 -1.73 -3.93
N LYS A 188 22.59 -2.94 -3.66
CA LYS A 188 22.39 -3.97 -4.69
C LYS A 188 21.18 -3.66 -5.56
N THR A 189 20.10 -3.16 -4.96
CA THR A 189 18.82 -3.03 -5.69
C THR A 189 18.50 -1.61 -6.12
N GLY A 190 19.19 -0.62 -5.55
CA GLY A 190 18.90 0.79 -5.83
C GLY A 190 17.71 1.35 -5.05
N SER A 191 17.08 0.55 -4.18
CA SER A 191 15.91 0.94 -3.39
C SER A 191 16.19 1.89 -2.25
N SER A 192 15.13 2.45 -1.70
CA SER A 192 15.15 3.27 -0.47
C SER A 192 14.07 2.75 0.47
N LEU A 193 14.31 2.84 1.78
CA LEU A 193 13.26 2.56 2.75
C LEU A 193 12.21 3.67 2.70
N LEU A 194 10.95 3.30 2.66
CA LEU A 194 9.80 4.20 2.60
C LEU A 194 8.92 4.00 3.83
N LEU A 195 8.49 5.11 4.42
CA LEU A 195 7.31 5.15 5.28
C LEU A 195 6.17 5.76 4.46
N THR A 196 5.25 4.94 3.99
CA THR A 196 4.00 5.41 3.40
C THR A 196 3.05 5.72 4.55
N GLU A 197 2.69 7.00 4.65
CA GLU A 197 1.95 7.50 5.80
C GLU A 197 0.44 7.23 5.73
N THR A 198 -0.22 7.35 6.87
CA THR A 198 -1.68 7.31 6.96
C THR A 198 -2.29 8.61 6.39
N PRO A 199 -3.43 8.57 5.67
CA PRO A 199 -4.14 9.77 5.25
C PRO A 199 -4.46 10.73 6.41
N PRO A 200 -4.38 12.06 6.22
CA PRO A 200 -4.51 13.06 7.29
C PRO A 200 -5.93 13.23 7.85
N VAL A 201 -6.84 12.34 7.49
CA VAL A 201 -8.19 12.21 8.10
C VAL A 201 -8.21 11.20 9.25
N LEU A 202 -7.11 10.47 9.45
CA LEU A 202 -6.89 9.50 10.52
C LEU A 202 -5.75 9.94 11.45
N PRO A 203 -5.65 9.40 12.69
CA PRO A 203 -4.59 9.75 13.64
C PRO A 203 -3.17 9.63 13.05
N LYS A 204 -2.43 10.76 13.04
CA LYS A 204 -1.09 10.90 12.45
C LYS A 204 0.06 10.64 13.43
N ARG A 205 -0.21 10.68 14.74
CA ARG A 205 0.78 10.42 15.80
C ARG A 205 1.61 9.14 15.57
N TYR A 206 1.00 8.10 15.03
CA TYR A 206 1.65 6.81 14.82
C TYR A 206 2.68 6.85 13.69
N ASP A 207 2.41 7.61 12.63
CA ASP A 207 3.37 7.85 11.55
C ASP A 207 4.58 8.64 12.08
N PHE A 208 4.35 9.68 12.89
CA PHE A 208 5.43 10.50 13.47
C PHE A 208 6.27 9.73 14.50
N LEU A 209 5.63 8.87 15.29
CA LEU A 209 6.30 7.97 16.22
C LEU A 209 7.23 7.01 15.47
N LEU A 210 6.71 6.39 14.41
CA LEU A 210 7.49 5.45 13.61
C LEU A 210 8.62 6.17 12.85
N GLU A 211 8.35 7.35 12.26
CA GLU A 211 9.36 8.20 11.64
C GLU A 211 10.48 8.57 12.62
N TYR A 212 10.14 8.95 13.85
CA TYR A 212 11.13 9.28 14.89
C TYR A 212 12.09 8.11 15.12
N ASN A 213 11.55 6.91 15.31
CA ASN A 213 12.35 5.71 15.57
C ASN A 213 13.10 5.21 14.34
N LEU A 214 12.58 5.42 13.13
CA LEU A 214 13.32 5.19 11.88
C LEU A 214 14.53 6.12 11.80
N LEU A 215 14.39 7.41 12.09
CA LEU A 215 15.51 8.36 12.06
C LEU A 215 16.53 8.10 13.18
N LYS A 216 16.07 7.62 14.34
CA LYS A 216 16.89 7.24 15.51
C LYS A 216 17.77 6.03 15.22
N HIS A 217 17.19 4.96 14.66
CA HIS A 217 17.88 3.69 14.39
C HIS A 217 18.57 3.62 13.03
N MET A 218 18.45 4.67 12.21
CA MET A 218 19.07 4.74 10.90
C MET A 218 20.58 4.47 10.99
N PRO A 219 21.12 3.50 10.22
CA PRO A 219 22.54 3.20 10.25
C PRO A 219 23.41 4.42 9.91
N ARG A 220 24.49 4.60 10.66
CA ARG A 220 25.39 5.76 10.57
C ARG A 220 26.87 5.37 10.57
N CYS A 221 27.69 6.20 9.92
CA CYS A 221 29.15 6.21 10.04
C CYS A 221 29.58 7.61 10.50
N ASP A 222 30.29 7.73 11.62
CA ASP A 222 30.66 9.01 12.23
C ASP A 222 29.48 9.99 12.40
N GLY A 223 28.31 9.44 12.76
CA GLY A 223 27.07 10.20 12.93
C GLY A 223 26.34 10.56 11.62
N ILE A 224 26.91 10.26 10.45
CA ILE A 224 26.32 10.55 9.14
C ILE A 224 25.48 9.36 8.67
N PRO A 225 24.21 9.54 8.26
CA PRO A 225 23.39 8.48 7.67
C PRO A 225 24.05 7.80 6.47
N ILE A 226 23.98 6.46 6.42
CA ILE A 226 24.50 5.67 5.29
C ILE A 226 23.41 4.91 4.51
N LYS A 227 22.14 5.11 4.90
CA LYS A 227 20.95 4.53 4.25
C LYS A 227 20.01 5.63 3.80
N ARG A 228 19.22 5.36 2.76
CA ARG A 228 18.17 6.25 2.24
C ARG A 228 16.84 5.94 2.89
N TYR A 229 16.11 7.00 3.24
CA TYR A 229 14.78 6.94 3.81
C TYR A 229 13.94 8.10 3.27
N TYR A 230 12.68 7.83 2.97
CA TYR A 230 11.71 8.85 2.59
C TYR A 230 10.36 8.56 3.26
N ARG A 231 9.72 9.60 3.79
CA ARG A 231 8.30 9.56 4.12
C ARG A 231 7.50 9.98 2.89
N LEU A 232 6.55 9.16 2.48
CA LEU A 232 5.69 9.39 1.31
C LEU A 232 4.24 9.58 1.74
N PRO A 233 3.44 10.35 0.97
CA PRO A 233 1.99 10.34 1.09
C PRO A 233 1.43 8.92 0.97
N TYR A 234 0.23 8.70 1.52
CA TYR A 234 -0.50 7.45 1.38
C TYR A 234 -0.48 6.96 -0.06
N SER A 235 -0.18 5.68 -0.26
CA SER A 235 -0.22 5.04 -1.55
C SER A 235 -0.82 3.67 -1.39
N ALA A 236 -1.75 3.32 -2.28
CA ALA A 236 -2.27 1.97 -2.38
C ALA A 236 -1.17 1.00 -2.82
N GLY A 237 -1.32 -0.27 -2.46
CA GLY A 237 -0.48 -1.33 -3.00
C GLY A 237 0.00 -2.39 -2.01
N SER A 238 -0.61 -2.49 -0.83
CA SER A 238 -0.38 -3.60 0.10
C SER A 238 -1.51 -3.68 1.15
N ASP A 239 -1.33 -4.56 2.14
CA ASP A 239 -2.34 -4.93 3.15
C ASP A 239 -2.69 -3.83 4.15
N HIS A 240 -2.03 -2.66 4.13
CA HIS A 240 -2.46 -1.50 4.92
C HIS A 240 -3.76 -0.87 4.38
N CYS A 241 -4.09 -1.07 3.10
CA CYS A 241 -5.23 -0.40 2.45
C CYS A 241 -6.58 -0.84 3.07
N PRO A 242 -6.88 -2.14 3.23
CA PRO A 242 -8.17 -2.57 3.79
C PRO A 242 -8.43 -2.05 5.21
N PHE A 243 -7.40 -2.01 6.07
CA PHE A 243 -7.53 -1.46 7.42
C PHE A 243 -7.71 0.07 7.41
N THR A 244 -6.96 0.78 6.55
CA THR A 244 -7.10 2.23 6.36
C THR A 244 -8.51 2.59 5.90
N ALA A 245 -9.07 1.85 4.94
CA ALA A 245 -10.44 2.03 4.44
C ALA A 245 -11.50 1.85 5.52
N MET A 246 -11.19 1.14 6.61
CA MET A 246 -12.06 0.92 7.77
C MET A 246 -11.79 1.89 8.92
N GLY A 247 -10.93 2.89 8.70
CA GLY A 247 -10.66 3.95 9.66
C GLY A 247 -9.58 3.64 10.67
N VAL A 248 -8.71 2.66 10.41
CA VAL A 248 -7.54 2.36 11.25
C VAL A 248 -6.29 2.99 10.66
N SER A 249 -5.55 3.76 11.47
CA SER A 249 -4.22 4.25 11.05
C SER A 249 -3.30 3.07 10.78
N SER A 250 -2.69 3.07 9.59
CA SER A 250 -2.01 1.90 9.04
C SER A 250 -0.74 2.32 8.30
N PRO A 251 0.30 2.86 8.99
CA PRO A 251 1.58 3.11 8.38
C PRO A 251 2.15 1.86 7.70
N PHE A 252 2.70 2.07 6.51
CA PHE A 252 3.32 1.04 5.68
C PHE A 252 4.83 1.28 5.61
N LEU A 253 5.62 0.23 5.87
CA LEU A 253 7.06 0.23 5.68
C LEU A 253 7.43 -0.69 4.52
N GLY A 254 8.24 -0.18 3.59
CA GLY A 254 8.73 -0.98 2.48
C GLY A 254 9.77 -0.32 1.59
N HIS A 255 10.40 -1.10 0.72
CA HIS A 255 11.45 -0.64 -0.18
C HIS A 255 10.98 -0.53 -1.63
N LEU A 256 10.99 0.70 -2.15
CA LEU A 256 10.82 0.99 -3.58
C LEU A 256 11.65 2.23 -3.99
N PRO A 257 11.91 2.45 -5.28
CA PRO A 257 11.81 1.47 -6.37
C PRO A 257 12.88 0.38 -6.23
N ASP A 258 12.63 -0.83 -6.74
CA ASP A 258 13.56 -1.95 -6.58
C ASP A 258 13.90 -2.65 -7.91
N ARG A 259 15.20 -2.85 -8.18
CA ARG A 259 15.69 -3.47 -9.43
C ARG A 259 15.14 -4.87 -9.68
N TYR A 260 14.96 -5.67 -8.65
CA TYR A 260 14.62 -7.10 -8.73
C TYR A 260 13.18 -7.41 -8.31
N TYR A 261 12.41 -6.43 -7.83
CA TYR A 261 10.98 -6.57 -7.55
C TYR A 261 10.21 -7.35 -8.62
N HIS A 262 9.43 -8.35 -8.19
CA HIS A 262 8.69 -9.26 -9.07
C HIS A 262 9.57 -9.91 -10.14
N THR A 263 10.74 -10.42 -9.78
CA THR A 263 11.59 -11.24 -10.64
C THR A 263 12.14 -12.45 -9.89
N ASP A 264 12.63 -13.44 -10.64
CA ASP A 264 13.38 -14.58 -10.10
C ASP A 264 14.74 -14.20 -9.49
N ALA A 265 15.14 -12.92 -9.57
CA ALA A 265 16.33 -12.39 -8.90
C ALA A 265 16.04 -11.76 -7.52
N ASP A 266 14.76 -11.68 -7.10
CA ASP A 266 14.38 -11.29 -5.73
C ASP A 266 14.72 -12.42 -4.74
N SER A 267 16.01 -12.52 -4.44
CA SER A 267 16.66 -13.65 -3.78
C SER A 267 17.34 -13.22 -2.48
N PRO A 268 17.57 -14.14 -1.53
CA PRO A 268 18.07 -13.78 -0.19
C PRO A 268 19.40 -13.01 -0.18
N ASP A 269 20.24 -13.11 -1.21
CA ASP A 269 21.48 -12.32 -1.29
C ASP A 269 21.22 -10.82 -1.58
N LYS A 270 19.98 -10.43 -1.89
CA LYS A 270 19.53 -9.03 -1.97
C LYS A 270 19.02 -8.49 -0.64
N VAL A 271 18.85 -9.33 0.37
CA VAL A 271 18.43 -8.90 1.70
C VAL A 271 19.65 -8.45 2.53
N ASP A 272 19.54 -7.32 3.23
CA ASP A 272 20.54 -6.79 4.16
C ASP A 272 20.05 -6.93 5.61
N CYS A 273 20.76 -7.71 6.43
CA CYS A 273 20.42 -7.89 7.83
C CYS A 273 20.40 -6.58 8.62
N LYS A 274 21.20 -5.57 8.23
CA LYS A 274 21.19 -4.25 8.89
C LYS A 274 19.92 -3.45 8.58
N GLU A 275 19.28 -3.70 7.44
CA GLU A 275 17.98 -3.09 7.11
C GLU A 275 16.88 -3.72 7.96
N LEU A 276 16.86 -5.06 8.05
CA LEU A 276 15.93 -5.78 8.93
C LEU A 276 16.09 -5.37 10.40
N GLU A 277 17.33 -5.24 10.89
CA GLU A 277 17.62 -4.77 12.25
C GLU A 277 17.15 -3.33 12.46
N TRP A 278 17.42 -2.43 11.49
CA TRP A 278 16.97 -1.05 11.55
C TRP A 278 15.44 -0.96 11.64
N VAL A 279 14.72 -1.59 10.70
CA VAL A 279 13.25 -1.58 10.68
C VAL A 279 12.68 -2.25 11.94
N GLY A 280 13.23 -3.39 12.34
CA GLY A 280 12.80 -4.13 13.53
C GLY A 280 12.93 -3.32 14.81
N ASN A 281 14.10 -2.72 15.06
CA ASN A 281 14.33 -1.86 16.22
C ASN A 281 13.41 -0.63 16.20
N SER A 282 13.16 -0.05 15.02
CA SER A 282 12.24 1.07 14.89
C SER A 282 10.81 0.70 15.25
N VAL A 283 10.34 -0.48 14.85
CA VAL A 283 9.01 -0.97 15.22
C VAL A 283 8.92 -1.30 16.71
N LEU A 284 9.90 -2.02 17.28
CA LEU A 284 9.91 -2.36 18.70
C LEU A 284 9.90 -1.13 19.60
N ASP A 285 10.80 -0.17 19.36
CA ASP A 285 10.85 1.06 20.15
C ASP A 285 9.55 1.86 20.01
N SER A 286 8.97 1.93 18.81
CA SER A 286 7.68 2.57 18.60
C SER A 286 6.59 1.91 19.44
N LEU A 287 6.55 0.58 19.51
CA LEU A 287 5.57 -0.12 20.35
C LEU A 287 5.76 0.16 21.84
N LEU A 288 7.00 0.15 22.35
CA LEU A 288 7.29 0.49 23.75
C LEU A 288 6.92 1.94 24.09
N GLU A 289 7.17 2.86 23.15
CA GLU A 289 6.88 4.28 23.28
C GLU A 289 5.39 4.63 23.09
N LEU A 290 4.55 3.71 22.59
CA LEU A 290 3.10 3.89 22.60
C LEU A 290 2.50 3.95 24.01
N ILE A 291 3.13 3.26 24.97
CA ILE A 291 2.62 3.11 26.34
C ILE A 291 3.50 3.78 27.41
N SER A 292 4.61 4.38 27.00
CA SER A 292 5.54 5.08 27.89
C SER A 292 5.58 6.57 27.58
N THR A 293 5.91 7.38 28.59
CA THR A 293 6.06 8.83 28.43
C THR A 293 7.50 9.16 28.06
N ASN A 294 7.71 9.84 26.93
CA ASN A 294 9.02 10.32 26.50
C ASN A 294 8.91 11.79 26.08
N PRO A 295 9.31 12.76 26.94
CA PRO A 295 9.12 14.18 26.65
C PRO A 295 9.79 14.67 25.35
N LYS A 296 10.89 14.05 24.92
CA LYS A 296 11.58 14.41 23.67
C LYS A 296 10.78 13.93 22.46
N LEU A 297 10.28 12.70 22.50
CA LEU A 297 9.39 12.16 21.48
C LEU A 297 8.07 12.93 21.44
N ASP A 298 7.47 13.22 22.58
CA ASP A 298 6.21 13.99 22.66
C ASP A 298 6.37 15.36 22.02
N ALA A 299 7.51 16.04 22.27
CA ALA A 299 7.83 17.30 21.62
C ALA A 299 8.02 17.15 20.10
N TYR A 300 8.68 16.06 19.65
CA TYR A 300 8.85 15.76 18.23
C TYR A 300 7.48 15.55 17.54
N ILE A 301 6.63 14.68 18.07
CA ILE A 301 5.29 14.40 17.54
C ILE A 301 4.47 15.69 17.49
N LYS A 302 4.42 16.44 18.60
CA LYS A 302 3.69 17.72 18.65
C LYS A 302 4.19 18.71 17.60
N SER A 303 5.50 18.80 17.38
CA SER A 303 6.06 19.71 16.37
C SER A 303 5.61 19.37 14.95
N LYS A 304 5.51 18.08 14.63
CA LYS A 304 5.04 17.58 13.33
C LYS A 304 3.54 17.79 13.16
N GLU A 305 2.76 17.45 14.19
CA GLU A 305 1.31 17.64 14.18
C GLU A 305 0.91 19.10 13.98
N VAL A 306 1.51 20.04 14.71
CA VAL A 306 1.23 21.48 14.54
C VAL A 306 1.57 21.92 13.11
N SER A 307 2.73 21.50 12.60
CA SER A 307 3.20 21.89 11.26
C SER A 307 2.23 21.43 10.17
N GLU A 308 1.84 20.15 10.19
CA GLU A 308 0.92 19.60 9.18
C GLU A 308 -0.50 20.13 9.36
N PHE A 309 -0.99 20.26 10.59
CA PHE A 309 -2.29 20.86 10.87
C PHE A 309 -2.42 22.27 10.30
N VAL A 310 -1.43 23.14 10.55
CA VAL A 310 -1.38 24.50 9.99
C VAL A 310 -1.34 24.47 8.47
N TYR A 311 -0.48 23.63 7.88
CA TYR A 311 -0.40 23.48 6.43
C TYR A 311 -1.76 23.13 5.82
N TYR A 312 -2.43 22.10 6.32
CA TYR A 312 -3.73 21.69 5.78
C TYR A 312 -4.81 22.75 6.03
N CYS A 313 -4.88 23.33 7.23
CA CYS A 313 -5.88 24.35 7.57
C CYS A 313 -5.77 25.60 6.67
N GLU A 314 -4.57 26.10 6.39
CA GLU A 314 -4.39 27.24 5.47
C GLU A 314 -4.85 26.89 4.05
N ASN A 315 -4.60 25.67 3.58
CA ASN A 315 -4.93 25.26 2.21
C ASN A 315 -6.43 24.94 1.98
N ILE A 316 -7.19 24.65 3.04
CA ILE A 316 -8.63 24.40 2.96
C ILE A 316 -9.51 25.61 3.32
N ARG A 317 -8.96 26.62 4.02
CA ARG A 317 -9.76 27.73 4.57
C ARG A 317 -10.59 28.43 3.49
N GLY A 318 -11.87 28.68 3.78
CA GLY A 318 -12.78 29.37 2.87
C GLY A 318 -13.20 28.56 1.63
N LYS A 319 -12.91 27.26 1.56
CA LYS A 319 -13.34 26.38 0.47
C LYS A 319 -14.51 25.48 0.91
N PRO A 320 -15.46 25.12 0.02
CA PRO A 320 -16.51 24.14 0.31
C PRO A 320 -15.95 22.80 0.84
N GLY A 321 -16.65 22.16 1.79
CA GLY A 321 -16.23 20.91 2.42
C GLY A 321 -15.04 21.01 3.39
N SER A 322 -14.49 22.21 3.59
CA SER A 322 -13.39 22.43 4.53
C SER A 322 -13.81 22.28 5.99
N ARG A 323 -15.10 22.39 6.30
CA ARG A 323 -15.62 22.34 7.67
C ARG A 323 -15.54 20.93 8.27
N GLU A 324 -15.93 19.94 7.50
CA GLU A 324 -15.87 18.53 7.88
C GLU A 324 -14.41 18.05 7.93
N LEU A 325 -13.57 18.48 6.97
CA LEU A 325 -12.12 18.25 7.01
C LEU A 325 -11.47 18.84 8.26
N PHE A 326 -11.77 20.10 8.60
CA PHE A 326 -11.25 20.72 9.81
C PHE A 326 -11.60 19.91 11.06
N SER A 327 -12.85 19.43 11.17
CA SER A 327 -13.28 18.56 12.26
C SER A 327 -12.47 17.25 12.32
N SER A 328 -12.17 16.66 11.15
CA SER A 328 -11.31 15.47 11.05
C SER A 328 -9.88 15.78 11.47
N PHE A 329 -9.30 16.89 11.00
CA PHE A 329 -7.94 17.33 11.30
C PHE A 329 -7.73 17.62 12.79
N LEU A 330 -8.73 18.19 13.48
CA LEU A 330 -8.68 18.37 14.93
C LEU A 330 -8.42 17.05 15.68
N LYS A 331 -8.94 15.92 15.17
CA LYS A 331 -8.72 14.58 15.73
C LYS A 331 -7.42 13.97 15.23
N ALA A 332 -7.18 14.01 13.92
CA ALA A 332 -6.04 13.40 13.25
C ALA A 332 -4.69 13.90 13.81
N PHE A 333 -4.60 15.19 14.13
CA PHE A 333 -3.39 15.84 14.64
C PHE A 333 -3.44 16.12 16.14
N GLU A 334 -4.38 15.50 16.89
CA GLU A 334 -4.53 15.71 18.33
C GLU A 334 -4.62 17.20 18.77
N ALA A 335 -5.17 18.07 17.91
CA ALA A 335 -5.05 19.52 18.03
C ALA A 335 -5.56 20.10 19.35
N ARG A 336 -6.68 19.54 19.85
CA ARG A 336 -7.26 19.93 21.15
C ARG A 336 -6.41 19.50 22.34
N LYS A 337 -5.80 18.31 22.25
CA LYS A 337 -4.92 17.78 23.30
C LYS A 337 -3.66 18.64 23.43
N HIS A 338 -3.15 19.13 22.30
CA HIS A 338 -1.92 19.92 22.26
C HIS A 338 -2.13 21.44 22.25
N GLY A 339 -3.39 21.89 22.23
CA GLY A 339 -3.82 23.28 22.45
C GLY A 339 -3.63 24.20 21.24
N PHE A 340 -3.71 23.66 20.03
CA PHE A 340 -3.58 24.45 18.80
C PHE A 340 -4.84 24.44 17.92
N ASP A 341 -5.95 23.90 18.42
CA ASP A 341 -7.27 24.02 17.80
C ASP A 341 -7.76 25.48 17.72
N SER A 342 -7.32 26.34 18.64
CA SER A 342 -7.65 27.77 18.67
C SER A 342 -6.93 28.62 17.62
N LEU A 343 -6.00 28.05 16.84
CA LEU A 343 -5.33 28.78 15.75
C LEU A 343 -6.32 29.21 14.65
N TYR A 344 -7.45 28.51 14.53
CA TYR A 344 -8.45 28.75 13.49
C TYR A 344 -9.85 28.89 14.07
N SER A 345 -10.58 29.89 13.60
CA SER A 345 -12.01 29.99 13.88
C SER A 345 -12.78 28.97 13.05
N GLN A 346 -13.74 28.29 13.69
CA GLN A 346 -14.65 27.37 13.02
C GLN A 346 -15.42 28.02 11.86
N ASN A 347 -15.68 29.34 11.95
CA ASN A 347 -16.38 30.12 10.92
C ASN A 347 -15.54 30.37 9.66
N SER A 348 -14.24 30.06 9.69
CA SER A 348 -13.34 30.18 8.55
C SER A 348 -13.48 29.02 7.56
N PHE A 349 -14.30 28.01 7.87
CA PHE A 349 -14.47 26.80 7.07
C PHE A 349 -15.93 26.67 6.61
N ILE A 350 -16.11 26.17 5.40
CA ILE A 350 -17.41 26.11 4.71
C ILE A 350 -17.89 24.65 4.69
N HIS A 351 -19.15 24.43 5.06
CA HIS A 351 -19.81 23.13 5.03
C HIS A 351 -19.92 22.56 3.61
N SER A 352 -19.88 21.23 3.53
CA SER A 352 -20.27 20.48 2.34
C SER A 352 -21.76 20.56 2.05
N ARG A 353 -22.13 20.26 0.80
CA ARG A 353 -23.53 20.18 0.35
C ARG A 353 -23.90 18.78 -0.13
N LYS A 354 -22.92 18.04 -0.64
CA LYS A 354 -23.13 16.71 -1.21
C LYS A 354 -22.49 15.62 -0.36
N LYS A 355 -23.26 14.57 -0.11
CA LYS A 355 -22.74 13.32 0.43
C LYS A 355 -22.02 12.53 -0.65
N LEU A 356 -21.03 11.76 -0.21
CA LEU A 356 -20.38 10.71 -1.01
C LEU A 356 -20.29 9.47 -0.14
N ILE A 357 -20.99 8.40 -0.53
CA ILE A 357 -21.10 7.17 0.26
C ILE A 357 -20.66 5.99 -0.61
N PRO A 358 -19.66 5.20 -0.19
CA PRO A 358 -19.30 3.97 -0.91
C PRO A 358 -20.46 2.97 -0.93
N ASN A 359 -20.68 2.32 -2.07
CA ASN A 359 -21.67 1.25 -2.24
C ASN A 359 -21.06 -0.16 -2.10
N PHE A 360 -19.93 -0.24 -1.41
CA PHE A 360 -19.15 -1.46 -1.17
C PHE A 360 -18.53 -1.40 0.23
N GLU A 361 -18.04 -2.52 0.73
CA GLU A 361 -17.35 -2.60 2.02
C GLU A 361 -15.85 -2.77 1.82
N GLY A 362 -15.03 -2.01 2.55
CA GLY A 362 -13.55 -2.12 2.51
C GLY A 362 -12.93 -1.27 1.41
N SER A 363 -11.98 -1.85 0.68
CA SER A 363 -11.27 -1.22 -0.45
C SER A 363 -12.10 -1.27 -1.73
N ILE A 364 -11.88 -0.30 -2.63
CA ILE A 364 -12.60 -0.19 -3.92
C ILE A 364 -12.15 -1.24 -4.95
N GLY A 365 -11.02 -1.91 -4.71
CA GLY A 365 -10.43 -2.85 -5.65
C GLY A 365 -9.93 -2.18 -6.95
N PHE A 366 -9.84 -2.94 -8.03
CA PHE A 366 -9.18 -2.50 -9.27
C PHE A 366 -10.06 -2.58 -10.53
N ASP A 367 -11.29 -3.09 -10.45
CA ASP A 367 -12.12 -3.34 -11.64
C ASP A 367 -12.44 -2.07 -12.43
N TRP A 368 -12.70 -0.96 -11.72
CA TRP A 368 -12.93 0.38 -12.29
C TRP A 368 -11.77 0.86 -13.17
N TYR A 369 -10.53 0.44 -12.88
CA TYR A 369 -9.32 0.93 -13.56
C TYR A 369 -9.32 0.58 -15.05
N TYR A 370 -9.88 -0.57 -15.41
CA TYR A 370 -9.93 -1.05 -16.79
C TYR A 370 -10.97 -0.29 -17.63
N ALA A 371 -12.01 0.27 -17.01
CA ALA A 371 -13.03 1.08 -17.66
C ALA A 371 -12.69 2.59 -17.66
N LEU A 372 -11.72 3.02 -16.85
CA LEU A 372 -11.36 4.43 -16.72
C LEU A 372 -10.82 4.99 -18.06
N PRO A 373 -11.36 6.13 -18.56
CA PRO A 373 -10.90 6.74 -19.81
C PRO A 373 -9.41 7.12 -19.78
N GLU A 374 -8.68 6.81 -20.86
CA GLU A 374 -7.23 7.08 -20.96
C GLU A 374 -6.88 8.57 -20.84
N GLN A 375 -7.75 9.47 -21.29
CA GLN A 375 -7.55 10.91 -21.11
C GLN A 375 -7.56 11.30 -19.63
N LEU A 376 -8.51 10.75 -18.86
CA LEU A 376 -8.63 11.02 -17.44
C LEU A 376 -7.45 10.39 -16.66
N LYS A 377 -7.01 9.18 -17.02
CA LYS A 377 -5.77 8.57 -16.48
C LYS A 377 -4.55 9.48 -16.63
N LYS A 378 -4.39 10.13 -17.78
CA LYS A 378 -3.26 11.04 -18.02
C LYS A 378 -3.34 12.29 -17.13
N THR A 379 -4.54 12.85 -16.95
CA THR A 379 -4.75 14.06 -16.13
C THR A 379 -4.55 13.79 -14.63
N LEU A 380 -4.98 12.62 -14.15
CA LEU A 380 -4.87 12.23 -12.73
C LEU A 380 -3.44 11.86 -12.28
N ASN A 381 -2.47 11.90 -13.20
CA ASN A 381 -1.07 11.54 -12.97
C ASN A 381 -0.88 10.07 -12.53
N LEU A 382 0.38 9.67 -12.25
CA LEU A 382 0.88 8.30 -12.16
C LEU A 382 0.30 7.40 -11.04
N ASN A 383 -0.64 7.85 -10.20
CA ASN A 383 -1.14 7.02 -9.10
C ASN A 383 -2.65 7.12 -8.86
N VAL A 384 -3.44 7.01 -9.93
CA VAL A 384 -4.91 6.99 -9.85
C VAL A 384 -5.47 5.89 -8.92
N THR A 385 -4.76 4.78 -8.74
CA THR A 385 -5.14 3.71 -7.79
C THR A 385 -5.07 4.18 -6.35
N SER A 386 -4.01 4.90 -5.98
CA SER A 386 -3.90 5.50 -4.64
C SER A 386 -4.94 6.60 -4.43
N LEU A 387 -5.24 7.37 -5.48
CA LEU A 387 -6.31 8.36 -5.42
C LEU A 387 -7.67 7.72 -5.17
N ALA A 388 -8.00 6.60 -5.83
CA ALA A 388 -9.26 5.89 -5.62
C ALA A 388 -9.39 5.34 -4.19
N GLU A 389 -8.30 4.79 -3.64
CA GLU A 389 -8.25 4.36 -2.24
C GLU A 389 -8.38 5.55 -1.28
N LEU A 390 -7.71 6.68 -1.53
CA LEU A 390 -7.88 7.89 -0.71
C LEU A 390 -9.32 8.41 -0.74
N ILE A 391 -9.95 8.44 -1.93
CA ILE A 391 -11.36 8.81 -2.08
C ILE A 391 -12.24 7.89 -1.24
N THR A 392 -11.97 6.58 -1.25
CA THR A 392 -12.68 5.58 -0.45
C THR A 392 -12.53 5.84 1.04
N VAL A 393 -11.31 6.04 1.52
CA VAL A 393 -10.99 6.35 2.93
C VAL A 393 -11.71 7.64 3.37
N SER A 394 -11.58 8.71 2.57
CA SER A 394 -12.19 10.00 2.86
C SER A 394 -13.72 9.92 2.88
N ALA A 395 -14.33 9.25 1.90
CA ALA A 395 -15.77 9.05 1.84
C ALA A 395 -16.27 8.22 3.03
N ASN A 396 -15.58 7.16 3.43
CA ASN A 396 -15.96 6.35 4.59
C ASN A 396 -15.89 7.12 5.92
N ILE A 397 -14.92 8.01 6.09
CA ILE A 397 -14.69 8.73 7.34
C ILE A 397 -15.53 10.01 7.43
N ILE A 398 -15.59 10.77 6.33
CA ILE A 398 -16.20 12.11 6.29
C ILE A 398 -17.62 12.05 5.69
N GLY A 399 -17.88 11.15 4.74
CA GLY A 399 -19.17 11.03 4.07
C GLY A 399 -19.49 12.19 3.12
N SER A 400 -18.49 12.98 2.71
CA SER A 400 -18.66 14.22 1.95
C SER A 400 -17.91 14.17 0.61
N ARG A 401 -18.58 14.66 -0.44
CA ARG A 401 -17.96 14.83 -1.77
C ARG A 401 -16.97 15.98 -1.78
N GLU A 402 -17.37 17.20 -1.41
CA GLU A 402 -16.49 18.37 -1.55
C GLU A 402 -15.27 18.26 -0.63
N SER A 403 -15.42 17.68 0.56
CA SER A 403 -14.29 17.37 1.45
C SER A 403 -13.31 16.38 0.81
N THR A 404 -13.82 15.36 0.12
CA THR A 404 -12.99 14.34 -0.52
C THR A 404 -12.24 14.91 -1.72
N GLU A 405 -12.91 15.70 -2.55
CA GLU A 405 -12.28 16.42 -3.66
C GLU A 405 -11.19 17.37 -3.17
N LEU A 406 -11.49 18.15 -2.14
CA LEU A 406 -10.56 19.12 -1.57
C LEU A 406 -9.35 18.46 -0.91
N LEU A 407 -9.56 17.35 -0.20
CA LEU A 407 -8.47 16.58 0.38
C LEU A 407 -7.56 16.02 -0.71
N ALA A 408 -8.12 15.37 -1.73
CA ALA A 408 -7.35 14.82 -2.84
C ALA A 408 -6.54 15.88 -3.59
N GLU A 409 -7.13 17.06 -3.81
CA GLU A 409 -6.44 18.20 -4.43
C GLU A 409 -5.18 18.58 -3.66
N ILE A 410 -5.32 18.82 -2.35
CA ILE A 410 -4.21 19.33 -1.53
C ILE A 410 -3.19 18.22 -1.24
N TYR A 411 -3.65 16.99 -1.01
CA TYR A 411 -2.81 15.89 -0.57
C TYR A 411 -1.91 15.34 -1.69
N TYR A 412 -2.43 15.24 -2.91
CA TYR A 412 -1.67 14.75 -4.07
C TYR A 412 -1.30 15.83 -5.08
N GLY A 413 -1.75 17.08 -4.90
CA GLY A 413 -1.51 18.16 -5.86
C GLY A 413 -2.22 17.94 -7.20
N VAL A 414 -3.33 17.18 -7.22
CA VAL A 414 -4.10 16.89 -8.44
C VAL A 414 -5.16 17.97 -8.64
N PRO A 415 -5.37 18.50 -9.86
CA PRO A 415 -6.38 19.53 -10.08
C PRO A 415 -7.78 19.10 -9.64
N GLN A 416 -8.48 19.92 -8.85
CA GLN A 416 -9.80 19.60 -8.31
C GLN A 416 -10.79 19.15 -9.39
N LYS A 417 -10.81 19.82 -10.55
CA LYS A 417 -11.66 19.43 -11.69
C LYS A 417 -11.44 17.98 -12.14
N ALA A 418 -10.19 17.54 -12.19
CA ALA A 418 -9.86 16.17 -12.58
C ALA A 418 -10.32 15.16 -11.52
N VAL A 419 -10.20 15.51 -10.24
CA VAL A 419 -10.74 14.71 -9.14
C VAL A 419 -12.26 14.61 -9.22
N SER A 420 -12.97 15.72 -9.48
CA SER A 420 -14.43 15.71 -9.67
C SER A 420 -14.86 14.83 -10.83
N GLU A 421 -14.21 14.95 -12.00
CA GLU A 421 -14.49 14.09 -13.15
C GLU A 421 -14.24 12.60 -12.83
N PHE A 422 -13.25 12.31 -11.97
CA PHE A 422 -12.99 10.95 -11.53
C PHE A 422 -14.05 10.42 -10.56
N ILE A 423 -14.48 11.22 -9.60
CA ILE A 423 -15.58 10.84 -8.70
C ILE A 423 -16.89 10.66 -9.48
N ASP A 424 -17.18 11.53 -10.46
CA ASP A 424 -18.33 11.37 -11.36
C ASP A 424 -18.28 10.02 -12.07
N PHE A 425 -17.13 9.67 -12.65
CA PHE A 425 -16.94 8.35 -13.26
C PHE A 425 -17.21 7.20 -12.27
N LEU A 426 -16.72 7.30 -11.03
CA LEU A 426 -16.94 6.25 -10.03
C LEU A 426 -18.41 6.16 -9.58
N VAL A 427 -19.11 7.29 -9.47
CA VAL A 427 -20.55 7.36 -9.16
C VAL A 427 -21.38 6.78 -10.31
N ASP A 428 -21.11 7.18 -11.55
CA ASP A 428 -21.82 6.71 -12.75
C ASP A 428 -21.68 5.20 -12.96
N ASN A 429 -20.57 4.62 -12.49
CA ASN A 429 -20.31 3.18 -12.51
C ASN A 429 -20.76 2.44 -11.24
N GLY A 430 -21.47 3.12 -10.32
CA GLY A 430 -22.13 2.51 -9.17
C GLY A 430 -21.23 2.18 -7.97
N TYR A 431 -19.98 2.67 -7.96
CA TYR A 431 -19.08 2.47 -6.82
C TYR A 431 -19.44 3.37 -5.63
N PHE A 432 -19.97 4.56 -5.91
CA PHE A 432 -20.41 5.51 -4.88
C PHE A 432 -21.81 6.02 -5.17
N MET A 433 -22.50 6.43 -4.12
CA MET A 433 -23.78 7.12 -4.18
C MET A 433 -23.62 8.58 -3.76
N GLU A 434 -24.30 9.48 -4.47
CA GLU A 434 -24.50 10.85 -4.04
C GLU A 434 -25.83 11.02 -3.32
N GLY A 435 -25.88 12.01 -2.42
CA GLY A 435 -27.10 12.47 -1.78
C GLY A 435 -26.94 13.89 -1.25
N GLU A 436 -28.04 14.47 -0.78
CA GLU A 436 -27.99 15.74 -0.05
C GLU A 436 -27.53 15.50 1.41
N PHE A 437 -26.72 16.43 1.92
CA PHE A 437 -26.12 16.36 3.26
C PHE A 437 -27.12 16.52 4.40
#